data_AF-A0ABD0RJD2-F1
#
_entry.id   AF-A0ABD0RJD2-F1
#
_cell.length_a   1.000
_cell.length_b   1.000
_cell.length_c   1.000
_cell.angle_alpha   90.00
_cell.angle_beta   90.00
_cell.angle_gamma   90.00
#
_symmetry.space_group_name_H-M   'P 1'
#
loop_
_entity.id
_entity.type
_entity.pdbx_description
1 polymer ?
#
loop_
_entity_poly.entity_id
_entity_poly.type
_entity_poly.pdbx_seq_one_letter_code
_entity_poly.pdbx_strand_id
1 'polypeptide(L)'
;MREHGYQRMPPVEETLASYLSVGKASSLKTPSLPSIPLQVTSRLNGRAYAAAGQAVGALHTMAVLQAYQADLLKDLDKGQGLSPDEVAELRRTTDLALRATKQAATAMGRSMGAMVVTERHLWVNLADLGKKERGFLLDAPVSPSELF
;
A
#
# COMPACT_ATOMS: atom_id res chain seq x y z
N MET A 1 0.31 -13.95 -2.06
CA MET A 1 0.08 -12.48 -1.93
C MET A 1 -1.35 -12.05 -2.32
N ARG A 2 -1.89 -12.41 -3.50
CA ARG A 2 -3.31 -12.13 -3.84
C ARG A 2 -4.29 -12.79 -2.87
N GLU A 3 -4.04 -14.06 -2.57
CA GLU A 3 -4.90 -14.89 -1.71
C GLU A 3 -4.82 -14.53 -0.22
N HIS A 4 -3.86 -13.70 0.18
CA HIS A 4 -3.70 -13.26 1.57
C HIS A 4 -4.25 -11.84 1.79
N GLY A 5 -5.08 -11.34 0.87
CA GLY A 5 -5.74 -10.04 1.01
C GLY A 5 -4.87 -8.83 0.64
N TYR A 6 -3.54 -8.92 0.61
CA TYR A 6 -2.67 -7.74 0.47
C TYR A 6 -2.81 -6.93 -0.82
N GLN A 7 -3.34 -7.48 -1.92
CA GLN A 7 -3.37 -6.75 -3.20
C GLN A 7 -4.59 -5.86 -3.42
N ARG A 8 -5.68 -6.08 -2.67
CA ARG A 8 -6.93 -5.35 -2.88
C ARG A 8 -7.65 -5.23 -1.54
N MET A 9 -8.16 -4.03 -1.27
CA MET A 9 -9.03 -3.78 -0.13
C MET A 9 -10.17 -4.82 -0.13
N PRO A 10 -10.39 -5.54 0.99
CA PRO A 10 -11.50 -6.46 1.11
C PRO A 10 -12.83 -5.75 0.79
N PRO A 11 -13.72 -6.39 0.00
CA PRO A 11 -15.05 -5.83 -0.22
C PRO A 11 -15.87 -5.94 1.07
N VAL A 12 -16.82 -5.01 1.24
CA VAL A 12 -17.88 -5.16 2.25
C VAL A 12 -18.79 -6.31 1.85
N GLU A 13 -19.27 -7.08 2.83
CA GLU A 13 -20.22 -8.17 2.63
C GLU A 13 -21.53 -7.62 2.05
N GLU A 14 -22.10 -8.29 1.04
CA GLU A 14 -23.27 -7.77 0.32
C GLU A 14 -24.50 -7.58 1.20
N THR A 15 -24.74 -8.49 2.15
CA THR A 15 -25.83 -8.41 3.12
C THR A 15 -25.68 -7.20 4.04
N LEU A 16 -24.47 -6.96 4.53
CA LEU A 16 -24.15 -5.81 5.36
C LEU A 16 -24.22 -4.51 4.56
N ALA A 17 -23.67 -4.49 3.34
CA ALA A 17 -23.72 -3.33 2.47
C ALA A 17 -25.18 -2.94 2.12
N SER A 18 -26.03 -3.93 1.88
CA SER A 18 -27.46 -3.74 1.64
C SER A 18 -28.16 -3.15 2.87
N TYR A 19 -27.88 -3.69 4.07
CA TYR A 19 -28.40 -3.16 5.34
C TYR A 19 -27.95 -1.72 5.62
N LEU A 20 -26.67 -1.40 5.40
CA LEU A 20 -26.12 -0.06 5.59
C LEU A 20 -26.62 0.95 4.54
N SER A 21 -27.15 0.48 3.41
CA SER A 21 -27.74 1.31 2.35
C SER A 21 -29.23 1.60 2.56
N VAL A 22 -29.84 1.05 3.61
CA VAL A 22 -31.28 1.21 3.91
C VAL A 22 -31.60 2.69 4.14
N GLY A 23 -32.50 3.22 3.31
CA GLY A 23 -32.90 4.63 3.30
C GLY A 23 -32.60 5.39 2.00
N LYS A 24 -31.77 4.84 1.09
CA LYS A 24 -31.45 5.47 -0.21
C LYS A 24 -31.47 4.55 -1.44
N ALA A 25 -31.69 3.24 -1.30
CA ALA A 25 -31.67 2.30 -2.42
C ALA A 25 -33.07 1.80 -2.80
N SER A 26 -33.43 1.92 -4.09
CA SER A 26 -34.45 1.05 -4.69
C SER A 26 -33.87 -0.37 -4.78
N SER A 27 -34.69 -1.38 -4.52
CA SER A 27 -34.31 -2.77 -4.21
C SER A 27 -33.62 -3.60 -5.32
N LEU A 28 -33.06 -2.97 -6.37
CA LEU A 28 -32.59 -3.66 -7.58
C LEU A 28 -31.14 -3.35 -7.99
N LYS A 29 -30.38 -2.56 -7.22
CA LYS A 29 -28.99 -2.22 -7.55
C LYS A 29 -28.01 -2.74 -6.51
N THR A 30 -26.83 -3.18 -6.96
CA THR A 30 -25.70 -3.54 -6.10
C THR A 30 -25.40 -2.39 -5.12
N PRO A 31 -25.29 -2.67 -3.81
CA PRO A 31 -24.95 -1.66 -2.82
C PRO A 31 -23.65 -0.95 -3.19
N SER A 32 -23.66 0.38 -3.18
CA SER A 32 -22.49 1.20 -3.49
C SER A 32 -22.48 2.46 -2.63
N LEU A 33 -21.31 3.08 -2.48
CA LEU A 33 -21.21 4.32 -1.71
C LEU A 33 -22.10 5.40 -2.32
N PRO A 34 -22.89 6.12 -1.50
CA PRO A 34 -24.06 6.86 -1.97
C PRO A 34 -23.73 8.18 -2.68
N SER A 35 -22.47 8.62 -2.70
CA SER A 35 -22.06 9.87 -3.34
C SER A 35 -20.72 9.73 -4.07
N ILE A 36 -20.53 10.54 -5.11
CA ILE A 36 -19.26 10.59 -5.87
C ILE A 36 -18.08 10.90 -4.95
N PRO A 37 -18.15 11.87 -4.01
CA PRO A 37 -17.09 12.09 -3.02
C PRO A 37 -16.69 10.83 -2.25
N LEU A 38 -17.67 10.07 -1.75
CA LEU A 38 -17.38 8.84 -1.00
C LEU A 38 -16.76 7.76 -1.88
N GLN A 39 -17.23 7.61 -3.11
CA GLN A 39 -16.66 6.66 -4.07
C GLN A 39 -15.21 6.99 -4.41
N VAL A 40 -14.87 8.27 -4.61
CA VAL A 40 -13.50 8.72 -4.88
C VAL A 40 -12.60 8.47 -3.66
N THR A 41 -13.04 8.85 -2.46
CA THR A 41 -12.31 8.58 -1.21
C THR A 41 -12.05 7.08 -1.01
N SER A 42 -13.07 6.23 -1.23
CA SER A 42 -12.91 4.77 -1.13
C SER A 42 -11.90 4.22 -2.14
N ARG A 43 -11.90 4.74 -3.37
CA ARG A 43 -10.90 4.36 -4.38
C ARG A 43 -9.48 4.76 -3.97
N LEU A 44 -9.30 5.93 -3.38
CA LEU A 44 -8.00 6.39 -2.87
C LEU A 44 -7.51 5.50 -1.72
N ASN A 45 -8.38 5.14 -0.78
CA ASN A 45 -8.06 4.15 0.26
C ASN A 45 -7.71 2.78 -0.32
N GLY A 46 -8.42 2.33 -1.36
CA GLY A 46 -8.07 1.11 -2.07
C GLY A 46 -6.67 1.13 -2.69
N ARG A 47 -6.24 2.29 -3.22
CA ARG A 47 -4.88 2.48 -3.73
C ARG A 47 -3.84 2.47 -2.61
N ALA A 48 -4.12 3.15 -1.50
CA ALA A 48 -3.23 3.13 -0.33
C ALA A 48 -3.03 1.70 0.19
N TYR A 49 -4.14 0.97 0.38
CA TYR A 49 -4.12 -0.42 0.81
C TYR A 49 -3.31 -1.33 -0.14
N ALA A 50 -3.55 -1.24 -1.45
CA ALA A 50 -2.81 -2.03 -2.42
C ALA A 50 -1.31 -1.71 -2.43
N ALA A 51 -0.93 -0.43 -2.25
CA ALA A 51 0.46 -0.01 -2.15
C ALA A 51 1.12 -0.53 -0.86
N ALA A 52 0.43 -0.46 0.28
CA ALA A 52 0.90 -1.05 1.54
C ALA A 52 1.12 -2.57 1.39
N GLY A 53 0.19 -3.29 0.75
CA GLY A 53 0.36 -4.72 0.52
C GLY A 53 1.47 -5.07 -0.48
N GLN A 54 1.78 -4.20 -1.45
CA GLN A 54 3.01 -4.33 -2.24
C GLN A 54 4.28 -4.19 -1.39
N ALA A 55 4.25 -3.31 -0.39
CA ALA A 55 5.36 -3.15 0.55
C ALA A 55 5.55 -4.42 1.40
N VAL A 56 4.46 -4.97 1.96
CA VAL A 56 4.47 -6.26 2.66
C VAL A 56 4.99 -7.38 1.75
N GLY A 57 4.57 -7.38 0.48
CA GLY A 57 5.13 -8.15 -0.63
C GLY A 57 6.65 -8.22 -0.61
N ALA A 58 7.26 -7.05 -0.76
CA ALA A 58 8.70 -6.91 -0.85
C ALA A 58 9.41 -7.21 0.47
N LEU A 59 8.82 -6.86 1.62
CA LEU A 59 9.37 -7.19 2.94
C LEU A 59 9.39 -8.70 3.19
N HIS A 60 8.39 -9.44 2.72
CA HIS A 60 8.39 -10.90 2.82
C HIS A 60 9.53 -11.51 2.01
N THR A 61 9.74 -11.06 0.76
CA THR A 61 10.88 -11.49 -0.06
C THR A 61 12.21 -11.17 0.62
N MET A 62 12.35 -9.97 1.19
CA MET A 62 13.53 -9.57 1.95
C MET A 62 13.80 -10.52 3.13
N ALA A 63 12.77 -10.87 3.90
CA ALA A 63 12.90 -11.79 5.03
C ALA A 63 13.37 -13.19 4.62
N VAL A 64 12.86 -13.72 3.50
CA VAL A 64 13.31 -15.00 2.94
C VAL A 64 14.78 -14.94 2.51
N LEU A 65 15.18 -13.86 1.84
CA LEU A 65 16.58 -13.66 1.44
C LEU A 65 17.51 -13.56 2.64
N GLN A 66 17.11 -12.82 3.69
CA GLN A 66 17.88 -12.69 4.93
C GLN A 66 17.99 -14.02 5.68
N ALA A 67 16.94 -14.84 5.70
CA ALA A 67 16.99 -16.18 6.29
C ALA A 67 17.97 -17.09 5.53
N TYR A 68 17.97 -17.02 4.19
CA TYR A 68 18.94 -17.76 3.37
C TYR A 68 20.38 -17.27 3.60
N GLN A 69 20.59 -15.96 3.72
CA GLN A 69 21.90 -15.40 4.06
C GLN A 69 22.38 -15.88 5.43
N ALA A 70 21.50 -15.91 6.44
CA ALA A 70 21.84 -16.44 7.75
C ALA A 70 22.21 -17.93 7.68
N ASP A 71 21.56 -18.71 6.81
CA ASP A 71 21.88 -20.12 6.58
C ASP A 71 23.27 -20.30 5.97
N LEU A 72 23.62 -19.51 4.94
CA LEU A 72 24.95 -19.49 4.33
C LEU A 72 26.07 -19.11 5.31
N LEU A 73 25.74 -18.31 6.33
CA LEU A 73 26.71 -17.87 7.34
C LEU A 73 26.88 -18.87 8.49
N LYS A 74 26.11 -19.96 8.56
CA LYS A 74 26.18 -20.92 9.69
C LYS A 74 27.53 -21.60 9.87
N ASP A 75 28.27 -21.79 8.79
CA ASP A 75 29.57 -22.48 8.85
C ASP A 75 30.72 -21.55 9.25
N LEU A 76 30.54 -20.22 9.12
CA LEU A 76 31.42 -19.22 9.73
C LEU A 76 31.45 -19.35 11.25
N ASP A 77 30.30 -19.64 11.87
CA ASP A 77 30.18 -19.81 13.32
C ASP A 77 30.97 -21.04 13.82
N LYS A 78 31.27 -21.99 12.93
CA LYS A 78 32.06 -23.20 13.23
C LYS A 78 33.56 -23.00 13.01
N GLY A 79 34.00 -21.78 12.68
CA GLY A 79 35.40 -21.46 12.40
C GLY A 79 35.85 -21.85 10.99
N GLN A 80 34.95 -22.28 10.11
CA GLN A 80 35.24 -22.49 8.70
C GLN A 80 35.06 -21.16 7.95
N GLY A 81 36.05 -20.77 7.14
CA GLY A 81 35.91 -19.63 6.25
C GLY A 81 34.91 -19.93 5.12
N LEU A 82 34.36 -18.89 4.51
CA LEU A 82 33.50 -19.03 3.33
C LEU A 82 34.31 -19.34 2.07
N SER A 83 33.81 -20.25 1.26
CA SER A 83 34.27 -20.47 -0.10
C SER A 83 34.02 -19.25 -1.00
N PRO A 84 34.77 -19.09 -2.11
CA PRO A 84 34.51 -18.03 -3.08
C PRO A 84 33.08 -18.01 -3.62
N ASP A 85 32.46 -19.18 -3.77
CA ASP A 85 31.09 -19.32 -4.28
C ASP A 85 30.05 -18.86 -3.27
N GLU A 86 30.23 -19.16 -1.98
CA GLU A 86 29.36 -18.67 -0.90
C GLU A 86 29.46 -17.14 -0.76
N VAL A 87 30.67 -16.58 -0.90
CA VAL A 87 30.86 -15.11 -0.93
C VAL A 87 30.12 -14.48 -2.12
N ALA A 88 30.17 -15.11 -3.30
CA ALA A 88 29.45 -14.64 -4.47
C ALA A 88 27.93 -14.71 -4.28
N GLU A 89 27.43 -15.78 -3.65
CA GLU A 89 26.01 -15.95 -3.35
C GLU A 89 25.51 -14.97 -2.28
N LEU A 90 26.29 -14.71 -1.23
CA LEU A 90 25.99 -13.68 -0.23
C LEU A 90 25.89 -12.28 -0.86
N ARG A 91 26.76 -11.95 -1.82
CA ARG A 91 26.68 -10.67 -2.54
C ARG A 91 25.42 -10.57 -3.39
N ARG A 92 25.07 -11.62 -4.13
CA ARG A 92 23.85 -11.67 -4.96
C ARG A 92 22.59 -11.52 -4.11
N THR A 93 22.49 -12.29 -3.04
CA THR A 93 21.35 -12.25 -2.11
C THR A 93 21.24 -10.90 -1.41
N THR A 94 22.36 -10.25 -1.09
CA THR A 94 22.38 -8.91 -0.49
C THR A 94 21.84 -7.85 -1.46
N ASP A 95 22.26 -7.91 -2.73
CA ASP A 95 21.74 -7.01 -3.77
C ASP A 95 20.22 -7.19 -3.95
N LEU A 96 19.75 -8.45 -4.00
CA LEU A 96 18.32 -8.75 -4.08
C LEU A 96 17.55 -8.23 -2.86
N ALA A 97 18.09 -8.42 -1.65
CA ALA A 97 17.47 -7.93 -0.42
C ALA A 97 17.36 -6.40 -0.42
N LEU A 98 18.44 -5.70 -0.83
CA LEU A 98 18.45 -4.24 -0.95
C LEU A 98 17.41 -3.73 -1.96
N ARG A 99 17.27 -4.40 -3.11
CA ARG A 99 16.22 -4.07 -4.09
C ARG A 99 14.82 -4.28 -3.52
N ALA A 100 14.61 -5.35 -2.77
CA ALA A 100 13.35 -5.62 -2.08
C ALA A 100 13.05 -4.53 -1.04
N THR A 101 14.03 -4.12 -0.22
CA THR A 101 13.88 -3.01 0.73
C THR A 101 13.52 -1.70 0.03
N LYS A 102 14.21 -1.37 -1.06
CA LYS A 102 13.91 -0.18 -1.87
C LYS A 102 12.47 -0.21 -2.41
N GLN A 103 12.04 -1.37 -2.91
CA GLN A 103 10.67 -1.55 -3.39
C GLN A 103 9.65 -1.39 -2.25
N ALA A 104 9.93 -1.94 -1.07
CA ALA A 104 9.09 -1.79 0.11
C ALA A 104 8.93 -0.31 0.51
N ALA A 105 10.04 0.42 0.62
CA ALA A 105 10.04 1.84 0.94
C ALA A 105 9.26 2.67 -0.09
N THR A 106 9.48 2.41 -1.39
CA THR A 106 8.76 3.11 -2.47
C THR A 106 7.27 2.82 -2.43
N ALA A 107 6.88 1.56 -2.18
CA ALA A 107 5.49 1.16 -2.07
C ALA A 107 4.81 1.79 -0.84
N MET A 108 5.51 1.86 0.29
CA MET A 108 5.01 2.54 1.48
C MET A 108 4.84 4.05 1.27
N GLY A 109 5.80 4.70 0.60
CA GLY A 109 5.69 6.11 0.23
C GLY A 109 4.47 6.39 -0.65
N ARG A 110 4.17 5.51 -1.62
CA ARG A 110 2.94 5.61 -2.42
C ARG A 110 1.68 5.40 -1.59
N SER A 111 1.71 4.52 -0.59
CA SER A 111 0.60 4.34 0.36
C SER A 111 0.32 5.63 1.14
N MET A 112 1.37 6.21 1.74
CA MET A 112 1.28 7.46 2.50
C MET A 112 0.79 8.61 1.62
N GLY A 113 1.33 8.75 0.40
CA GLY A 113 0.88 9.76 -0.55
C GLY A 113 -0.60 9.61 -0.92
N ALA A 114 -1.08 8.39 -1.12
CA ALA A 114 -2.49 8.14 -1.36
C ALA A 114 -3.36 8.50 -0.15
N MET A 115 -2.90 8.28 1.08
CA MET A 115 -3.60 8.70 2.30
C MET A 115 -3.66 10.22 2.44
N VAL A 116 -2.59 10.95 2.12
CA VAL A 116 -2.60 12.42 2.10
C VAL A 116 -3.64 12.94 1.10
N VAL A 117 -3.69 12.36 -0.10
CA VAL A 117 -4.70 12.74 -1.11
C VAL A 117 -6.11 12.38 -0.65
N THR A 118 -6.31 11.24 0.04
CA THR A 118 -7.59 10.92 0.68
C THR A 118 -8.01 12.03 1.64
N GLU A 119 -7.12 12.44 2.53
CA GLU A 119 -7.41 13.44 3.55
C GLU A 119 -7.73 14.80 2.90
N ARG A 120 -6.92 15.25 1.94
CA ARG A 120 -7.22 16.45 1.14
C ARG A 120 -8.61 16.39 0.50
N HIS A 121 -8.95 15.24 -0.08
CA HIS A 121 -10.24 15.04 -0.71
C HIS A 121 -11.39 15.17 0.28
N LEU A 122 -11.24 14.69 1.52
CA LEU A 122 -12.26 14.88 2.57
C LEU A 122 -12.45 16.38 2.88
N TRP A 123 -11.37 17.13 3.14
CA TRP A 123 -11.45 18.56 3.45
C TRP A 123 -12.02 19.40 2.31
N VAL A 124 -11.59 19.15 1.06
CA VAL A 124 -12.07 19.87 -0.13
C VAL A 124 -13.55 19.61 -0.41
N ASN A 125 -14.10 18.47 0.05
CA ASN A 125 -15.52 18.18 -0.08
C ASN A 125 -16.40 18.80 1.01
N LEU A 126 -15.81 19.33 2.09
CA LEU A 126 -16.54 20.11 3.11
C LEU A 126 -16.80 21.55 2.63
N ALA A 127 -15.94 22.08 1.78
CA ALA A 127 -16.03 23.43 1.27
C ALA A 127 -16.82 23.49 -0.05
N ASP A 128 -17.63 24.54 -0.22
CA ASP A 128 -18.32 24.82 -1.48
C ASP A 128 -17.39 25.52 -2.49
N LEU A 129 -16.41 24.77 -2.97
CA LEU A 129 -15.37 25.28 -3.87
C LEU A 129 -15.71 25.10 -5.35
N GLY A 130 -15.25 26.02 -6.19
CA GLY A 130 -15.32 25.84 -7.64
C GLY A 130 -14.45 24.67 -8.11
N LYS A 131 -14.82 24.01 -9.21
CA LYS A 131 -14.05 22.86 -9.77
C LYS A 131 -12.56 23.17 -9.97
N LYS A 132 -12.24 24.40 -10.39
CA LYS A 132 -10.86 24.87 -10.61
C LYS A 132 -10.06 24.94 -9.31
N GLU A 133 -10.67 25.46 -8.24
CA GLU A 133 -10.05 25.61 -6.92
C GLU A 133 -9.82 24.23 -6.28
N ARG A 134 -10.79 23.32 -6.41
CA ARG A 134 -10.62 21.93 -5.96
C ARG A 134 -9.45 21.26 -6.66
N GLY A 135 -9.32 21.42 -7.96
CA GLY A 135 -8.20 20.87 -8.73
C GLY A 135 -6.85 21.38 -8.20
N PHE A 136 -6.73 22.70 -8.04
CA PHE A 136 -5.50 23.32 -7.52
C PHE A 136 -5.09 22.77 -6.14
N LEU A 137 -6.03 22.64 -5.21
CA LEU A 137 -5.75 22.12 -3.86
C LEU A 137 -5.41 20.62 -3.86
N LEU A 138 -6.03 19.81 -4.73
CA LEU A 138 -5.77 18.38 -4.80
C LEU A 138 -4.43 18.06 -5.49
N ASP A 139 -4.01 18.90 -6.44
CA ASP A 139 -2.78 18.74 -7.22
C ASP A 139 -1.52 19.32 -6.56
N ALA A 140 -1.66 19.97 -5.41
CA ALA A 140 -0.54 20.54 -4.68
C ALA A 140 0.54 19.48 -4.35
N PRO A 141 1.84 19.81 -4.32
CA PRO A 141 2.86 18.87 -3.88
C PRO A 141 2.60 18.39 -2.43
N VAL A 142 3.05 17.17 -2.09
CA VAL A 142 2.95 16.69 -0.71
C VAL A 142 4.04 17.36 0.13
N SER A 143 3.63 17.99 1.23
CA SER A 143 4.53 18.56 2.25
C SER A 143 4.45 17.76 3.55
N PRO A 144 5.57 17.56 4.28
CA PRO A 144 5.53 16.94 5.61
C PRO A 144 5.01 17.89 6.71
N SER A 145 4.99 19.21 6.48
CA SER A 145 4.55 20.19 7.48
C SER A 145 3.06 20.50 7.42
N GLU A 146 2.46 20.39 6.24
CA GLU A 146 1.11 20.87 5.96
C GLU A 146 0.38 19.92 5.02
N LEU A 147 -0.95 19.85 5.18
CA LEU A 147 -1.77 18.97 4.38
C LEU A 147 -1.93 19.45 2.94
N PHE A 148 -1.98 20.76 2.67
CA PHE A 148 -2.18 21.35 1.34
C PHE A 148 -0.91 22.00 0.83
#